data_AF-A0A7Y1VDT1-F1
#
_entry.id   AF-A0A7Y1VDT1-F1
#
_cell.length_a   1.000
_cell.length_b   1.000
_cell.length_c   1.000
_cell.angle_alpha   90.00
_cell.angle_beta   90.00
_cell.angle_gamma   90.00
#
_symmetry.space_group_name_H-M   'P 1'
#
loop_
_entity.id
_entity.type
_entity.pdbx_description
1 polymer ?
#
loop_
_entity_poly.entity_id
_entity_poly.type
_entity_poly.pdbx_seq_one_letter_code
_entity_poly.pdbx_strand_id
1 'polypeptide(L)'
;VHHSLSKIEMPSILFFLGILMAVAALESLGILFGFAENLKQTMPLMGTEPSGTLVSDLVLILLGVGSAIIDNVPLVAASLGMFSEAVDDQLWHFIAYSAGTGGSMLIIGSAAGVVAMGMEKIDFFWYLRKISWLALIGFLAGTVVFMAIRTVF
;
A
#
# COMPACT_ATOMS: atom_id res chain seq x y z
N VAL A 1 -19.99 15.80 27.22
CA VAL A 1 -18.64 15.23 26.98
C VAL A 1 -18.66 13.71 26.83
N HIS A 2 -19.43 12.95 27.64
CA HIS A 2 -19.47 11.47 27.55
C HIS A 2 -20.20 10.84 26.36
N HIS A 3 -21.14 11.55 25.70
CA HIS A 3 -21.90 10.99 24.57
C HIS A 3 -21.10 10.92 23.24
N SER A 4 -20.00 11.67 23.11
CA SER A 4 -19.18 11.65 21.89
C SER A 4 -18.19 10.48 21.88
N LEU A 5 -17.74 10.02 23.06
CA LEU A 5 -16.86 8.87 23.23
C LEU A 5 -17.57 7.52 22.96
N SER A 6 -18.90 7.45 23.11
CA SER A 6 -19.67 6.23 22.80
C SER A 6 -19.79 5.93 21.30
N LYS A 7 -19.33 6.85 20.44
CA LYS A 7 -19.26 6.65 18.98
C LYS A 7 -17.89 6.14 18.50
N ILE A 8 -16.96 5.87 19.41
CA ILE A 8 -15.66 5.31 19.06
C ILE A 8 -15.78 3.81 18.90
N GLU A 9 -15.42 3.28 17.73
CA GLU A 9 -15.35 1.84 17.48
C GLU A 9 -14.08 1.25 18.12
N MET A 10 -14.14 1.01 19.43
CA MET A 10 -13.04 0.40 20.18
C MET A 10 -12.47 -0.88 19.55
N PRO A 11 -13.27 -1.80 18.99
CA PRO A 11 -12.73 -2.99 18.31
C PRO A 11 -11.80 -2.65 17.14
N SER A 12 -12.18 -1.67 16.32
CA SER A 12 -11.40 -1.22 15.15
C SER A 12 -10.07 -0.60 15.59
N ILE A 13 -10.07 0.19 16.67
CA ILE A 13 -8.84 0.78 17.23
C ILE A 13 -7.90 -0.31 17.76
N LEU A 14 -8.42 -1.26 18.54
CA LEU A 14 -7.59 -2.34 19.10
C LEU A 14 -7.03 -3.25 18.00
N PHE A 15 -7.79 -3.46 16.91
CA PHE A 15 -7.32 -4.16 15.72
C PHE A 15 -6.12 -3.46 15.07
N PHE A 16 -6.24 -2.17 14.74
CA PHE A 16 -5.12 -1.41 14.17
C PHE A 16 -3.93 -1.30 15.12
N LEU A 17 -4.17 -1.10 16.42
CA LEU A 17 -3.11 -1.10 17.43
C LEU A 17 -2.33 -2.42 17.42
N GLY A 18 -3.03 -3.55 17.37
CA GLY A 18 -2.41 -4.87 17.29
C GLY A 18 -1.51 -5.03 16.07
N ILE A 19 -1.97 -4.59 14.90
CA ILE A 19 -1.18 -4.62 13.66
C ILE A 19 0.05 -3.72 13.78
N LEU A 20 -0.12 -2.47 14.21
CA LEU A 20 1.00 -1.52 14.34
C LEU A 20 2.04 -2.02 15.35
N MET A 21 1.63 -2.66 16.45
CA MET A 21 2.56 -3.28 17.39
C MET A 21 3.30 -4.47 16.79
N ALA A 22 2.63 -5.31 15.98
CA ALA A 22 3.28 -6.42 15.29
C ALA A 22 4.31 -5.94 14.26
N VAL A 23 3.97 -4.90 13.49
CA VAL A 23 4.90 -4.26 12.55
C VAL A 23 6.09 -3.65 13.29
N ALA A 24 5.87 -2.91 14.38
CA ALA A 24 6.94 -2.35 15.21
C ALA A 24 7.84 -3.42 15.82
N ALA A 25 7.30 -4.60 16.16
CA ALA A 25 8.11 -5.73 16.60
C ALA A 25 9.00 -6.28 15.46
N LEU A 26 8.46 -6.41 14.24
CA LEU A 26 9.25 -6.82 13.07
C LEU A 26 10.34 -5.80 12.70
N GLU A 27 10.05 -4.51 12.84
CA GLU A 27 11.00 -3.41 12.68
C GLU A 27 12.12 -3.51 13.72
N SER A 28 11.77 -3.63 15.00
CA SER A 28 12.72 -3.74 16.13
C SER A 28 13.64 -4.97 16.02
N LEU A 29 13.14 -6.07 15.44
CA LEU A 29 13.93 -7.25 15.13
C LEU A 29 14.84 -7.10 13.89
N GLY A 30 14.74 -5.98 13.17
CA GLY A 30 15.52 -5.72 11.95
C GLY A 30 15.06 -6.52 10.73
N ILE A 31 13.93 -7.23 10.81
CA ILE A 31 13.43 -8.10 9.73
C ILE A 31 12.98 -7.24 8.55
N LEU A 32 12.27 -6.14 8.81
CA LEU A 32 11.81 -5.22 7.77
C LEU A 32 12.98 -4.56 7.04
N PHE A 33 14.01 -4.13 7.78
CA PHE A 33 15.22 -3.56 7.20
C PHE A 33 15.96 -4.58 6.32
N GLY A 34 16.16 -5.81 6.81
CA GLY A 34 16.79 -6.87 6.03
C GLY A 34 16.01 -7.25 4.77
N PHE A 35 14.67 -7.22 4.85
CA PHE A 35 13.81 -7.45 3.68
C PHE A 35 13.91 -6.31 2.66
N ALA A 36 13.94 -5.06 3.12
CA ALA A 36 14.13 -3.90 2.26
C ALA A 36 15.48 -3.93 1.52
N GLU A 37 16.56 -4.28 2.23
CA GLU A 37 17.89 -4.42 1.64
C GLU A 37 17.93 -5.55 0.59
N ASN A 38 17.27 -6.68 0.87
CA ASN A 38 17.15 -7.77 -0.10
C ASN A 38 16.42 -7.33 -1.37
N LEU A 39 15.34 -6.54 -1.24
CA LEU A 39 14.61 -5.98 -2.37
C LEU A 39 15.49 -5.02 -3.19
N LYS A 40 16.24 -4.12 -2.52
CA LYS A 40 17.16 -3.18 -3.18
C LYS A 40 18.25 -3.90 -3.99
N GLN A 41 18.76 -5.02 -3.48
CA GLN A 41 19.81 -5.80 -4.16
C GLN A 41 19.28 -6.69 -5.28
N THR A 42 18.06 -7.21 -5.14
CA THR A 42 17.49 -8.19 -6.07
C THR A 42 16.71 -7.53 -7.21
N MET A 43 16.10 -6.37 -6.96
CA MET A 43 15.23 -5.70 -7.93
C MET A 43 16.01 -4.65 -8.72
N PRO A 44 16.12 -4.79 -10.06
CA PRO A 44 16.81 -3.80 -10.88
C PRO A 44 16.02 -2.50 -10.94
N LEU A 45 16.73 -1.36 -10.96
CA LEU A 45 16.14 -0.05 -11.24
C LEU A 45 15.56 -0.03 -12.67
N MET A 46 14.40 0.59 -12.83
CA MET A 46 13.69 0.66 -14.11
C MET A 46 14.17 1.82 -14.99
N GLY A 47 14.95 2.76 -14.44
CA GLY A 47 15.37 3.98 -15.11
C GLY A 47 14.31 5.07 -15.12
N THR A 48 13.19 4.86 -14.44
CA THR A 48 12.11 5.84 -14.21
C THR A 48 12.32 6.60 -12.90
N GLU A 49 13.19 6.09 -12.04
CA GLU A 49 13.48 6.62 -10.72
C GLU A 49 14.33 7.92 -10.78
N PRO A 50 14.12 8.87 -9.86
CA PRO A 50 14.98 10.05 -9.75
C PRO A 50 16.46 9.72 -9.49
N SER A 51 17.36 10.61 -9.90
CA SER A 51 18.79 10.40 -9.66
C SER A 51 19.11 10.37 -8.16
N GLY A 52 19.71 9.27 -7.69
CA GLY A 52 20.09 9.09 -6.29
C GLY A 52 19.16 8.19 -5.47
N THR A 53 18.02 7.76 -6.02
CA THR A 53 17.15 6.80 -5.33
C THR A 53 17.74 5.39 -5.32
N LEU A 54 17.60 4.72 -4.18
CA LEU A 54 18.05 3.34 -3.99
C LEU A 54 16.92 2.32 -4.09
N VAL A 55 15.66 2.77 -4.09
CA VAL A 55 14.47 1.92 -4.17
C VAL A 55 13.92 1.96 -5.58
N SER A 56 13.80 0.79 -6.23
CA SER A 56 13.19 0.72 -7.56
C SER A 56 11.70 1.01 -7.50
N ASP A 57 11.19 1.73 -8.49
CA ASP A 57 9.76 1.93 -8.70
C ASP A 57 9.01 0.59 -8.84
N LEU A 58 9.68 -0.45 -9.34
CA LEU A 58 9.13 -1.80 -9.44
C LEU A 58 8.73 -2.36 -8.07
N VAL A 59 9.55 -2.12 -7.04
CA VAL A 59 9.25 -2.53 -5.67
C VAL A 59 7.96 -1.88 -5.19
N LEU A 60 7.76 -0.60 -5.51
CA LEU A 60 6.62 0.18 -5.07
C LEU A 60 5.32 -0.26 -5.78
N ILE A 61 5.42 -0.55 -7.08
CA ILE A 61 4.34 -1.16 -7.86
C ILE A 61 3.95 -2.52 -7.27
N LEU A 62 4.93 -3.37 -6.96
CA LEU A 62 4.69 -4.68 -6.34
C LEU A 62 4.08 -4.56 -4.96
N LEU A 63 4.52 -3.60 -4.14
CA LEU A 63 3.89 -3.29 -2.85
C LEU A 63 2.43 -2.86 -3.03
N GLY A 64 2.13 -2.04 -4.04
CA GLY A 64 0.75 -1.68 -4.38
C GLY A 64 -0.10 -2.88 -4.77
N VAL A 65 0.42 -3.78 -5.61
CA VAL A 65 -0.24 -5.06 -5.94
C VAL A 65 -0.44 -5.91 -4.69
N GLY A 66 0.58 -6.00 -3.83
CA GLY A 66 0.50 -6.69 -2.54
C GLY A 66 -0.58 -6.11 -1.62
N SER A 67 -0.84 -4.80 -1.74
CA SER A 67 -1.88 -4.12 -0.96
C SER A 67 -3.30 -4.60 -1.30
N ALA A 68 -3.51 -5.25 -2.44
CA ALA A 68 -4.79 -5.88 -2.77
C ALA A 68 -5.14 -7.05 -1.83
N ILE A 69 -4.13 -7.62 -1.16
CA ILE A 69 -4.27 -8.75 -0.24
C ILE A 69 -4.05 -8.28 1.19
N ILE A 70 -3.01 -7.47 1.40
CA ILE A 70 -2.61 -6.93 2.70
C ILE A 70 -3.18 -5.52 2.79
N ASP A 71 -4.04 -5.27 3.76
CA ASP A 71 -4.68 -3.95 3.93
C ASP A 71 -3.65 -2.80 3.86
N ASN A 72 -4.10 -1.64 3.40
CA ASN A 72 -3.21 -0.52 3.10
C ASN A 72 -2.52 0.04 4.37
N VAL A 73 -3.19 0.04 5.52
CA VAL A 73 -2.64 0.54 6.79
C VAL A 73 -1.42 -0.28 7.24
N PRO A 74 -1.49 -1.63 7.38
CA PRO A 74 -0.33 -2.46 7.68
C PRO A 74 0.82 -2.28 6.69
N LEU A 75 0.51 -2.21 5.40
CA LEU A 75 1.51 -2.17 4.34
C LEU A 75 2.29 -0.84 4.34
N VAL A 76 1.60 0.28 4.55
CA VAL A 76 2.26 1.59 4.72
C VAL A 76 3.09 1.61 6.01
N ALA A 77 2.56 1.08 7.12
CA ALA A 77 3.32 0.99 8.37
C ALA A 77 4.60 0.16 8.22
N ALA A 78 4.52 -0.99 7.54
CA ALA A 78 5.70 -1.80 7.25
C ALA A 78 6.69 -1.07 6.34
N SER A 79 6.21 -0.34 5.34
CA SER A 79 7.06 0.42 4.41
C SER A 79 7.85 1.53 5.12
N LEU A 80 7.25 2.16 6.14
CA LEU A 80 7.95 3.14 7.01
C LEU A 80 9.08 2.51 7.82
N GLY A 81 8.94 1.24 8.24
CA GLY A 81 10.01 0.47 8.90
C GLY A 81 11.02 -0.18 7.93
N MET A 82 10.71 -0.23 6.64
CA MET A 82 11.56 -0.79 5.59
C MET A 82 12.52 0.24 5.00
N PHE A 83 12.08 1.50 4.85
CA PHE A 83 12.84 2.54 4.17
C PHE A 83 13.14 3.71 5.09
N SER A 84 14.32 4.31 4.96
CA SER A 84 14.80 5.42 5.80
C SER A 84 15.15 6.66 4.97
N GLU A 85 14.31 6.97 3.98
CA GLU A 85 14.47 8.16 3.16
C GLU A 85 14.01 9.43 3.90
N ALA A 86 14.39 10.60 3.39
CA ALA A 86 14.01 11.89 3.97
C ALA A 86 12.48 12.07 3.96
N VAL A 87 11.92 12.83 4.91
CA VAL A 87 10.46 12.99 5.08
C VAL A 87 9.79 13.60 3.84
N ASP A 88 10.51 14.43 3.10
CA ASP A 88 10.10 15.09 1.86
C ASP A 88 10.41 14.27 0.59
N ASP A 89 10.90 13.04 0.74
CA ASP A 89 11.22 12.18 -0.39
C ASP A 89 9.98 11.78 -1.18
N GLN A 90 10.11 11.76 -2.51
CA GLN A 90 9.05 11.39 -3.44
C GLN A 90 8.61 9.92 -3.29
N LEU A 91 9.46 9.07 -2.69
CA LEU A 91 9.15 7.70 -2.29
C LEU A 91 7.83 7.62 -1.52
N TRP A 92 7.61 8.51 -0.56
CA TRP A 92 6.42 8.47 0.30
C TRP A 92 5.14 8.74 -0.47
N HIS A 93 5.18 9.68 -1.42
CA HIS A 93 4.05 9.95 -2.31
C HIS A 93 3.72 8.73 -3.17
N PHE A 94 4.75 8.01 -3.64
CA PHE A 94 4.51 6.85 -4.49
C PHE A 94 4.04 5.63 -3.69
N ILE A 95 4.53 5.43 -2.46
CA ILE A 95 4.00 4.43 -1.53
C ILE A 95 2.54 4.73 -1.21
N ALA A 96 2.21 5.98 -0.89
CA ALA A 96 0.84 6.39 -0.59
C ALA A 96 -0.11 6.13 -1.77
N TYR A 97 0.31 6.48 -2.99
CA TYR A 97 -0.43 6.14 -4.21
C TYR A 97 -0.57 4.62 -4.36
N SER A 98 0.53 3.89 -4.25
CA SER A 98 0.59 2.46 -4.55
C SER A 98 -0.25 1.63 -3.57
N ALA A 99 -0.05 1.84 -2.27
CA ALA A 99 -0.83 1.19 -1.22
C ALA A 99 -2.28 1.67 -1.20
N GLY A 100 -2.51 2.96 -1.41
CA GLY A 100 -3.86 3.54 -1.37
C GLY A 100 -4.76 3.06 -2.49
N THR A 101 -4.23 2.93 -3.72
CA THR A 101 -5.02 2.52 -4.89
C THR A 101 -4.95 1.03 -5.18
N GLY A 102 -3.82 0.39 -4.86
CA GLY A 102 -3.58 -1.02 -5.16
C GLY A 102 -4.55 -1.97 -4.46
N GLY A 103 -5.03 -1.61 -3.27
CA GLY A 103 -6.08 -2.32 -2.53
C GLY A 103 -7.34 -2.62 -3.35
N SER A 104 -7.65 -1.79 -4.35
CA SER A 104 -8.86 -1.95 -5.17
C SER A 104 -8.74 -3.02 -6.27
N MET A 105 -7.55 -3.60 -6.50
CA MET A 105 -7.39 -4.67 -7.49
C MET A 105 -8.17 -5.92 -7.09
N LEU A 106 -8.38 -6.18 -5.80
CA LEU A 106 -9.28 -7.20 -5.30
C LEU A 106 -10.40 -6.52 -4.52
N ILE A 107 -11.63 -7.00 -4.68
CA ILE A 107 -12.79 -6.44 -3.96
C ILE A 107 -12.67 -6.56 -2.43
N ILE A 108 -11.85 -7.48 -1.93
CA ILE A 108 -11.57 -7.64 -0.49
C ILE A 108 -10.37 -6.81 0.00
N GLY A 109 -9.60 -6.21 -0.90
CA GLY A 109 -8.37 -5.49 -0.57
C GLY A 109 -8.59 -4.09 0.00
N SER A 110 -9.85 -3.68 0.18
CA SER A 110 -10.19 -2.42 0.85
C SER A 110 -11.53 -2.52 1.58
N ALA A 111 -11.68 -1.71 2.64
CA ALA A 111 -12.94 -1.59 3.37
C ALA A 111 -14.11 -1.18 2.46
N ALA A 112 -13.85 -0.25 1.52
CA ALA A 112 -14.85 0.18 0.54
C ALA A 112 -15.29 -0.99 -0.37
N GLY A 113 -14.35 -1.83 -0.80
CA GLY A 113 -14.65 -3.02 -1.59
C GLY A 113 -15.48 -4.06 -0.84
N VAL A 114 -15.16 -4.35 0.43
CA VAL A 114 -15.93 -5.28 1.27
C VAL A 114 -17.35 -4.75 1.51
N VAL A 115 -17.51 -3.45 1.73
CA VAL A 115 -18.84 -2.82 1.86
C VAL A 115 -19.62 -2.91 0.56
N ALA A 116 -19.00 -2.60 -0.59
CA ALA A 116 -19.63 -2.72 -1.91
C ALA A 116 -20.05 -4.17 -2.21
N MET A 117 -19.23 -5.15 -1.84
CA MET A 117 -19.56 -6.56 -1.94
C MET A 117 -20.86 -6.90 -1.19
N GLY A 118 -21.00 -6.40 0.04
CA GLY A 118 -22.18 -6.64 0.87
C GLY A 118 -23.43 -5.90 0.38
N MET A 119 -23.29 -4.65 -0.06
CA MET A 119 -24.42 -3.82 -0.52
C MET A 119 -24.98 -4.29 -1.87
N GLU A 120 -24.09 -4.52 -2.84
CA GLU A 120 -24.46 -4.87 -4.22
C GLU A 120 -24.46 -6.39 -4.46
N LYS A 121 -24.16 -7.20 -3.43
CA LYS A 121 -24.06 -8.67 -3.49
C LYS A 121 -23.13 -9.15 -4.61
N ILE A 122 -22.01 -8.44 -4.79
CA ILE A 122 -21.02 -8.74 -5.81
C ILE A 122 -20.28 -10.02 -5.38
N ASP A 123 -20.21 -11.00 -6.27
CA ASP A 123 -19.40 -12.19 -6.01
C ASP A 123 -17.90 -11.90 -6.20
N PHE A 124 -17.06 -12.46 -5.32
CA PHE A 124 -15.60 -12.27 -5.38
C PHE A 124 -15.01 -12.70 -6.73
N PHE A 125 -15.37 -13.90 -7.22
CA PHE A 125 -14.84 -14.41 -8.49
C PHE A 125 -15.39 -13.64 -9.69
N TRP A 126 -16.62 -13.13 -9.60
CA TRP A 126 -17.16 -12.22 -10.60
C TRP A 126 -16.31 -10.95 -10.68
N TYR A 127 -16.02 -10.29 -9.56
CA TYR A 127 -15.20 -9.08 -9.53
C TYR A 127 -13.79 -9.36 -10.04
N LEU A 128 -13.19 -10.46 -9.58
CA LEU A 128 -11.86 -10.89 -10.01
C LEU A 128 -11.76 -11.03 -11.54
N ARG A 129 -12.77 -11.62 -12.15
CA ARG A 129 -12.78 -11.85 -13.59
C ARG A 129 -13.16 -10.62 -14.41
N LYS A 130 -14.02 -9.74 -13.89
CA LYS A 130 -14.63 -8.65 -14.66
C LYS A 130 -14.06 -7.27 -14.38
N ILE A 131 -13.64 -7.01 -13.14
CA ILE A 131 -13.26 -5.67 -12.68
C ILE A 131 -11.79 -5.60 -12.29
N SER A 132 -11.19 -6.65 -11.70
CA SER A 132 -9.80 -6.60 -11.25
C SER A 132 -8.80 -6.21 -12.33
N TRP A 133 -9.01 -6.64 -13.58
CA TRP A 133 -8.15 -6.24 -14.70
C TRP A 133 -8.34 -4.76 -15.08
N LEU A 134 -9.55 -4.21 -14.96
CA LEU A 134 -9.80 -2.77 -15.15
C LEU A 134 -9.15 -1.95 -14.04
N ALA A 135 -9.27 -2.42 -12.79
CA ALA A 135 -8.62 -1.82 -11.63
C ALA A 135 -7.09 -1.84 -11.79
N LEU A 136 -6.52 -2.95 -12.25
CA LEU A 136 -5.09 -3.07 -12.57
C LEU A 136 -4.67 -2.10 -13.68
N ILE A 137 -5.46 -1.94 -14.75
CA ILE A 137 -5.17 -0.95 -15.80
C ILE A 137 -5.20 0.47 -15.23
N GLY A 138 -6.21 0.79 -14.40
CA GLY A 138 -6.29 2.10 -13.74
C GLY A 138 -5.11 2.38 -12.82
N PHE A 139 -4.67 1.37 -12.07
CA PHE A 139 -3.47 1.40 -11.25
C PHE A 139 -2.21 1.66 -12.09
N LEU A 140 -1.99 0.87 -13.14
CA LEU A 140 -0.81 1.06 -14.00
C LEU A 140 -0.84 2.41 -14.75
N ALA A 141 -2.01 2.86 -15.19
CA ALA A 141 -2.16 4.16 -15.83
C ALA A 141 -1.81 5.30 -14.86
N GLY A 142 -2.31 5.24 -13.62
CA GLY A 142 -1.98 6.23 -12.60
C GLY A 142 -0.51 6.15 -12.17
N THR A 143 0.11 4.97 -12.12
CA THR A 143 1.56 4.82 -11.93
C THR A 143 2.34 5.56 -13.01
N VAL A 144 2.00 5.37 -14.29
CA VAL A 144 2.66 6.05 -15.41
C VAL A 144 2.48 7.57 -15.31
N VAL A 145 1.27 8.03 -14.98
CA VAL A 145 1.00 9.47 -14.76
C VAL A 145 1.81 10.00 -13.59
N PHE A 146 1.90 9.27 -12.48
CA PHE A 146 2.70 9.65 -11.33
C PHE A 146 4.18 9.80 -11.70
N MET A 147 4.75 8.81 -12.41
CA MET A 147 6.13 8.87 -12.90
C MET A 147 6.35 10.06 -13.83
N ALA A 148 5.40 10.37 -14.70
CA ALA A 148 5.47 11.51 -15.62
C ALA A 148 5.41 12.84 -14.88
N ILE A 149 4.51 12.99 -13.89
CA ILE A 149 4.41 14.22 -13.08
C ILE A 149 5.72 14.41 -12.29
N ARG A 150 6.23 13.34 -11.67
CA ARG A 150 7.46 13.34 -10.89
C ARG A 150 8.71 13.71 -11.70
N THR A 151 8.72 13.41 -13.00
CA THR A 151 9.85 13.75 -13.90
C THR A 151 9.73 15.14 -14.51
N VAL A 152 8.53 15.70 -14.61
CA VAL A 152 8.29 17.02 -15.21
C VAL A 152 8.33 18.15 -14.19
N PHE A 153 7.90 17.90 -12.95
CA PHE A 153 7.83 18.88 -11.86
C PHE A 153 8.77 18.51 -10.72
#